data_AF-A0A8C3L0C1-F1
#
_entry.id   AF-A0A8C3L0C1-F1
#
_cell.length_a   1.000
_cell.length_b   1.000
_cell.length_c   1.000
_cell.angle_alpha   90.00
_cell.angle_beta   90.00
_cell.angle_gamma   90.00
#
_symmetry.space_group_name_H-M   'P 1'
#
loop_
_entity.id
_entity.type
_entity.pdbx_description
1 polymer ?
#
loop_
_entity_poly.entity_id
_entity_poly.type
_entity_poly.pdbx_seq_one_letter_code
_entity_poly.pdbx_strand_id
1 'polypeptide(L)'
;MTNSPTLIVMIGLPARGKTYVSKKLTRYLNWIGVPTRVFNLGVYRREAVKSYKSYDFFRHDNKEAMEIRKNRENVMDDFLKRIECYKVTYQPLDPDEYDKDLSFIKVINVGQRFLVNRVQDYIQSKIVYYLMNIHVQPRTIYLCRHGESEYNLLGKIGGDSGLSPRGKQFAQALKKFIEEQEIVELKVWTSQLKRTIQTAESLGVTYEQWKILNEIDAGVCEEMTYAEIEAKYPDEFALRDQEKYLYRYPGGESYQDLVQRLEPVIMELERQGNVLVISHQAVMRCLLAYFLDKSADELPYLRCPLHAILKLTPVAYGCKVETISLNVEAVNTHRDKPSLNSVS
;
A
#
# COMPACT_ATOMS: atom_id res chain seq x y z
N MET A 1 28.66 -5.86 -13.96
CA MET A 1 27.92 -4.59 -13.89
C MET A 1 27.10 -4.60 -12.61
N THR A 2 27.69 -4.22 -11.48
CA THR A 2 26.95 -4.11 -10.22
C THR A 2 26.29 -2.73 -10.21
N ASN A 3 24.95 -2.69 -10.23
CA ASN A 3 24.10 -1.49 -10.15
C ASN A 3 23.72 -0.76 -11.47
N SER A 4 23.61 -1.48 -12.59
CA SER A 4 23.02 -0.90 -13.81
C SER A 4 21.49 -0.74 -13.67
N PRO A 5 20.90 0.35 -14.19
CA PRO A 5 19.45 0.51 -14.23
C PRO A 5 18.76 -0.66 -14.96
N THR A 6 17.63 -1.13 -14.44
CA THR A 6 16.85 -2.23 -15.04
C THR A 6 15.67 -1.69 -15.84
N LEU A 7 15.50 -2.15 -17.08
CA LEU A 7 14.29 -1.90 -17.88
C LEU A 7 13.34 -3.10 -17.79
N ILE A 8 12.16 -2.89 -17.20
CA ILE A 8 11.11 -3.91 -17.14
C ILE A 8 10.18 -3.75 -18.34
N VAL A 9 10.17 -4.74 -19.24
CA VAL A 9 9.36 -4.71 -20.47
C VAL A 9 8.13 -5.59 -20.31
N MET A 10 6.94 -4.99 -20.43
CA MET A 10 5.67 -5.72 -20.33
C MET A 10 5.27 -6.31 -21.68
N ILE A 11 5.09 -7.63 -21.75
CA ILE A 11 4.71 -8.35 -22.98
C ILE A 11 3.31 -8.96 -22.83
N GLY A 12 2.55 -8.99 -23.92
CA GLY A 12 1.28 -9.72 -24.01
C GLY A 12 0.18 -8.96 -24.74
N LEU A 13 -0.89 -9.67 -25.07
CA LEU A 13 -2.07 -9.13 -25.76
C LEU A 13 -2.79 -8.02 -24.96
N PRO A 14 -3.64 -7.19 -25.60
CA PRO A 14 -4.53 -6.27 -24.89
C PRO A 14 -5.38 -6.99 -23.81
N ALA A 15 -5.79 -6.25 -22.76
CA ALA A 15 -6.55 -6.76 -21.60
C ALA A 15 -5.92 -7.97 -20.85
N ARG A 16 -4.59 -8.07 -20.84
CA ARG A 16 -3.84 -9.07 -20.03
C ARG A 16 -3.27 -8.51 -18.73
N GLY A 17 -3.87 -7.45 -18.19
CA GLY A 17 -3.45 -6.89 -16.89
C GLY A 17 -2.10 -6.15 -16.88
N LYS A 18 -1.46 -5.92 -18.04
CA LYS A 18 -0.14 -5.24 -18.12
C LYS A 18 -0.09 -3.93 -17.34
N THR A 19 -1.03 -3.01 -17.60
CA THR A 19 -1.07 -1.71 -16.91
C THR A 19 -1.29 -1.84 -15.40
N TYR A 20 -2.11 -2.82 -14.98
CA TYR A 20 -2.36 -3.11 -13.57
C TYR A 20 -1.05 -3.53 -12.89
N VAL A 21 -0.36 -4.53 -13.46
CA VAL A 21 0.91 -5.04 -12.94
C VAL A 21 1.97 -3.95 -12.92
N SER A 22 2.14 -3.19 -14.00
CA SER A 22 3.15 -2.11 -14.06
C SER A 22 2.98 -1.08 -12.95
N LYS A 23 1.74 -0.63 -12.71
CA LYS A 23 1.47 0.35 -11.65
C LYS A 23 1.72 -0.22 -10.26
N LYS A 24 1.21 -1.43 -10.00
CA LYS A 24 1.36 -2.08 -8.69
C LYS A 24 2.82 -2.38 -8.36
N LEU A 25 3.56 -2.89 -9.34
CA LEU A 25 4.98 -3.15 -9.22
C LEU A 25 5.78 -1.86 -9.00
N THR A 26 5.47 -0.79 -9.73
CA THR A 26 6.12 0.52 -9.54
C THR A 26 5.88 1.07 -8.14
N ARG A 27 4.64 0.97 -7.64
CA ARG A 27 4.26 1.38 -6.28
C ARG A 27 5.05 0.60 -5.23
N TYR A 28 5.14 -0.72 -5.37
CA TYR A 28 5.93 -1.56 -4.48
C TYR A 28 7.42 -1.19 -4.50
N LEU A 29 8.01 -1.07 -5.69
CA LEU A 29 9.42 -0.73 -5.85
C LEU A 29 9.76 0.63 -5.26
N ASN A 30 8.94 1.67 -5.52
CA ASN A 30 9.11 2.97 -4.90
C ASN A 30 8.97 2.91 -3.38
N TRP A 31 8.00 2.15 -2.87
CA TRP A 31 7.77 2.02 -1.43
C TRP A 31 8.95 1.37 -0.71
N ILE A 32 9.60 0.35 -1.29
CA ILE A 32 10.84 -0.24 -0.74
C ILE A 32 12.10 0.61 -0.99
N GLY A 33 11.97 1.79 -1.59
CA GLY A 33 13.07 2.74 -1.82
C GLY A 33 13.82 2.57 -3.14
N VAL A 34 13.25 1.87 -4.13
CA VAL A 34 13.82 1.72 -5.49
C VAL A 34 13.09 2.66 -6.47
N PRO A 35 13.71 3.79 -6.89
CA PRO A 35 13.07 4.76 -7.76
C PRO A 35 12.64 4.15 -9.10
N THR A 36 11.35 4.09 -9.33
CA THR A 36 10.74 3.40 -10.47
C THR A 36 9.67 4.26 -11.13
N ARG A 37 9.61 4.23 -12.47
CA ARG A 37 8.64 4.98 -13.25
C ARG A 37 8.02 4.14 -14.37
N VAL A 38 6.72 4.29 -14.57
CA VAL A 38 5.98 3.66 -15.68
C VAL A 38 5.95 4.56 -16.92
N PHE A 39 6.30 4.00 -18.07
CA PHE A 39 6.15 4.63 -19.38
C PHE A 39 5.03 3.94 -20.16
N ASN A 40 3.82 4.50 -20.14
CA ASN A 40 2.65 3.88 -20.77
C ASN A 40 2.49 4.35 -22.23
N LEU A 41 2.89 3.52 -23.20
CA LEU A 41 2.79 3.83 -24.63
C LEU A 41 1.37 4.18 -25.10
N GLY A 42 0.33 3.70 -24.42
CA GLY A 42 -1.06 4.07 -24.72
C GLY A 42 -1.36 5.54 -24.43
N VAL A 43 -0.69 6.15 -23.44
CA VAL A 43 -0.77 7.59 -23.14
C VAL A 43 -0.07 8.39 -24.23
N TYR A 44 1.20 8.08 -24.52
CA TYR A 44 1.98 8.74 -25.58
C TYR A 44 1.28 8.68 -26.93
N ARG A 45 0.71 7.53 -27.30
CA ARG A 45 -0.08 7.40 -28.53
C ARG A 45 -1.29 8.35 -28.54
N ARG A 46 -2.02 8.48 -27.43
CA ARG A 46 -3.18 9.39 -27.36
C ARG A 46 -2.76 10.86 -27.47
N GLU A 47 -1.63 11.22 -26.86
CA GLU A 47 -1.08 12.58 -26.91
C GLU A 47 -0.51 12.92 -28.29
N ALA A 48 0.26 12.03 -28.90
CA ALA A 48 0.88 12.24 -30.21
C ALA A 48 -0.16 12.29 -31.34
N VAL A 49 -1.19 11.46 -31.26
CA VAL A 49 -2.23 11.40 -32.29
C VAL A 49 -3.20 12.59 -32.16
N LYS A 50 -3.26 13.31 -31.02
CA LYS A 50 -4.18 14.45 -30.67
C LYS A 50 -5.66 14.30 -31.09
N SER A 51 -6.04 13.14 -31.61
CA SER A 51 -7.29 12.86 -32.27
C SER A 51 -7.63 11.38 -32.08
N TYR A 52 -8.39 11.07 -31.03
CA TYR A 52 -9.46 10.11 -31.26
C TYR A 52 -10.51 10.86 -32.09
N LYS A 53 -10.39 10.79 -33.41
CA LYS A 53 -11.36 11.28 -34.39
C LYS A 53 -11.29 10.27 -35.56
N SER A 54 -12.35 9.59 -35.93
CA SER A 54 -13.38 10.24 -36.75
C SER A 54 -13.88 11.54 -36.13
N TYR A 55 -13.63 12.65 -36.82
CA TYR A 55 -14.09 13.97 -36.39
C TYR A 55 -15.62 14.02 -36.36
N ASP A 56 -16.24 13.21 -37.22
CA ASP A 56 -17.68 13.03 -37.28
C ASP A 56 -18.23 12.41 -36.01
N PHE A 57 -17.46 11.60 -35.27
CA PHE A 57 -17.94 10.94 -34.05
C PHE A 57 -18.39 11.93 -32.96
N PHE A 58 -17.86 13.16 -32.89
CA PHE A 58 -18.13 14.12 -31.80
C PHE A 58 -19.01 15.32 -32.17
N ARG A 59 -19.53 15.43 -33.40
CA ARG A 59 -20.46 16.51 -33.73
C ARG A 59 -21.81 16.30 -33.05
N HIS A 60 -22.44 17.38 -32.55
CA HIS A 60 -23.73 17.32 -31.85
C HIS A 60 -24.91 16.90 -32.75
N ASP A 61 -24.73 16.97 -34.06
CA ASP A 61 -25.68 16.57 -35.11
C ASP A 61 -25.45 15.14 -35.62
N ASN A 62 -24.39 14.44 -35.19
CA ASN A 62 -24.16 13.03 -35.55
C ASN A 62 -24.94 12.07 -34.65
N LYS A 63 -26.14 11.72 -35.11
CA LYS A 63 -27.06 10.80 -34.42
C LYS A 63 -26.50 9.37 -34.25
N GLU A 64 -25.67 8.91 -35.18
CA GLU A 64 -25.09 7.55 -35.18
C GLU A 64 -23.99 7.40 -34.11
N ALA A 65 -23.17 8.44 -33.94
CA ALA A 65 -22.13 8.47 -32.92
C ALA A 65 -22.64 8.71 -31.49
N MET A 66 -23.77 9.41 -31.34
CA MET A 66 -24.48 9.49 -30.05
C MET A 66 -25.03 8.13 -29.62
N GLU A 67 -25.51 7.31 -30.56
CA GLU A 67 -25.98 5.94 -30.29
C GLU A 67 -24.84 4.99 -29.90
N ILE A 68 -23.70 5.04 -30.62
CA ILE A 68 -22.51 4.22 -30.28
C ILE A 68 -21.94 4.56 -28.90
N ARG A 69 -22.06 5.81 -28.43
CA ARG A 69 -21.64 6.22 -27.07
C ARG A 69 -22.56 5.72 -25.97
N LYS A 70 -23.85 5.54 -26.28
CA LYS A 70 -24.82 4.96 -25.35
C LYS A 70 -24.67 3.45 -25.24
N ASN A 71 -24.10 2.78 -26.26
CA ASN A 71 -24.12 1.33 -26.34
C ASN A 71 -22.77 0.68 -25.96
N ARG A 72 -22.67 0.15 -24.73
CA ARG A 72 -21.47 -0.56 -24.22
C ARG A 72 -21.06 -1.77 -25.07
N GLU A 73 -22.00 -2.34 -25.83
CA GLU A 73 -21.78 -3.52 -26.67
C GLU A 73 -20.80 -3.24 -27.83
N ASN A 74 -20.87 -2.06 -28.45
CA ASN A 74 -20.01 -1.68 -29.58
C ASN A 74 -18.54 -1.47 -29.18
N VAL A 75 -18.29 -1.03 -27.94
CA VAL A 75 -16.92 -0.87 -27.41
C VAL A 75 -16.28 -2.23 -27.14
N MET A 76 -17.06 -3.21 -26.70
CA MET A 76 -16.56 -4.57 -26.47
C MET A 76 -16.16 -5.23 -27.80
N ASP A 77 -17.00 -5.14 -28.83
CA ASP A 77 -16.73 -5.71 -30.15
C ASP A 77 -15.47 -5.10 -30.80
N ASP A 78 -15.32 -3.77 -30.78
CA ASP A 78 -14.09 -3.09 -31.23
C ASP A 78 -12.85 -3.61 -30.48
N PHE A 79 -12.97 -3.76 -29.17
CA PHE A 79 -11.87 -4.23 -28.34
C PHE A 79 -11.49 -5.69 -28.63
N LEU A 80 -12.47 -6.56 -28.90
CA LEU A 80 -12.24 -7.95 -29.31
C LEU A 80 -11.56 -8.03 -30.67
N LYS A 81 -12.06 -7.29 -31.67
CA LYS A 81 -11.43 -7.20 -33.00
C LYS A 81 -9.99 -6.70 -32.91
N ARG A 82 -9.73 -5.71 -32.05
CA ARG A 82 -8.39 -5.23 -31.79
C ARG A 82 -7.48 -6.33 -31.23
N ILE A 83 -7.95 -7.19 -30.32
CA ILE A 83 -7.16 -8.32 -29.83
C ILE A 83 -6.80 -9.27 -30.97
N GLU A 84 -7.74 -9.58 -31.86
CA GLU A 84 -7.49 -10.44 -33.03
C GLU A 84 -6.38 -9.87 -33.93
N CYS A 85 -6.36 -8.56 -34.17
CA CYS A 85 -5.27 -7.92 -34.92
C CYS A 85 -3.88 -8.20 -34.32
N TYR A 86 -3.75 -8.19 -32.99
CA TYR A 86 -2.46 -8.48 -32.34
C TYR A 86 -2.12 -9.98 -32.40
N LYS A 87 -3.10 -10.88 -32.39
CA LYS A 87 -2.84 -12.34 -32.43
C LYS A 87 -2.14 -12.78 -33.70
N VAL A 88 -2.43 -12.15 -34.84
CA VAL A 88 -1.83 -12.48 -36.15
C VAL A 88 -0.31 -12.47 -36.11
N THR A 89 0.28 -11.58 -35.31
CA THR A 89 1.74 -11.38 -35.21
C THR A 89 2.30 -11.68 -33.83
N TYR A 90 1.47 -12.20 -32.91
CA TYR A 90 1.90 -12.42 -31.53
C TYR A 90 2.79 -13.65 -31.40
N GLN A 91 4.04 -13.43 -31.05
CA GLN A 91 5.00 -14.46 -30.68
C GLN A 91 5.21 -14.39 -29.16
N PRO A 92 4.72 -15.37 -28.38
CA PRO A 92 5.06 -15.47 -26.97
C PRO A 92 6.57 -15.68 -26.80
N LEU A 93 7.13 -15.24 -25.68
CA LEU A 93 8.52 -15.59 -25.33
C LEU A 93 8.71 -17.11 -25.39
N ASP A 94 9.90 -17.59 -25.74
CA ASP A 94 10.24 -19.01 -25.83
C ASP A 94 11.51 -19.34 -25.01
N PRO A 95 11.39 -19.91 -23.80
CA PRO A 95 12.54 -20.23 -22.95
C PRO A 95 13.43 -21.35 -23.50
N ASP A 96 12.91 -22.20 -24.38
CA ASP A 96 13.60 -23.43 -24.77
C ASP A 96 14.50 -23.19 -25.99
N GLU A 97 14.12 -22.28 -26.89
CA GLU A 97 14.91 -21.95 -28.08
C GLU A 97 15.31 -20.47 -28.14
N TYR A 98 14.41 -19.60 -28.63
CA TYR A 98 14.78 -18.25 -29.09
C TYR A 98 15.15 -17.30 -27.94
N ASP A 99 14.44 -17.35 -26.82
CA ASP A 99 14.58 -16.43 -25.69
C ASP A 99 15.30 -17.08 -24.48
N LYS A 100 15.97 -18.22 -24.68
CA LYS A 100 16.61 -19.02 -23.60
C LYS A 100 17.63 -18.24 -22.76
N ASP A 101 18.26 -17.23 -23.35
CA ASP A 101 19.27 -16.39 -22.69
C ASP A 101 18.68 -15.11 -22.07
N LEU A 102 17.39 -14.83 -22.28
CA LEU A 102 16.71 -13.65 -21.72
C LEU A 102 16.23 -13.88 -20.29
N SER A 103 16.25 -12.81 -19.50
CA SER A 103 15.70 -12.78 -18.14
C SER A 103 14.23 -12.37 -18.16
N PHE A 104 13.33 -13.26 -17.75
CA PHE A 104 11.89 -12.96 -17.77
C PHE A 104 11.06 -13.80 -16.80
N ILE A 105 9.84 -13.34 -16.57
CA ILE A 105 8.77 -14.07 -15.92
C ILE A 105 7.53 -14.07 -16.80
N LYS A 106 7.00 -15.26 -17.11
CA LYS A 106 5.68 -15.44 -17.71
C LYS A 106 4.66 -15.68 -16.60
N VAL A 107 3.71 -14.77 -16.46
CA VAL A 107 2.56 -14.92 -15.56
C VAL A 107 1.39 -15.51 -16.34
N ILE A 108 1.01 -16.74 -16.03
CA ILE A 108 0.03 -17.51 -16.79
C ILE A 108 -1.27 -17.62 -15.98
N ASN A 109 -2.41 -17.41 -16.64
CA ASN A 109 -3.75 -17.48 -16.06
C ASN A 109 -3.88 -16.69 -14.75
N VAL A 110 -3.50 -15.41 -14.77
CA VAL A 110 -3.69 -14.49 -13.63
C VAL A 110 -2.95 -14.97 -12.37
N GLY A 111 -1.76 -15.54 -12.55
CA GLY A 111 -0.90 -15.97 -11.44
C GLY A 111 -1.12 -17.41 -10.98
N GLN A 112 -1.90 -18.23 -11.70
CA GLN A 112 -2.01 -19.66 -11.41
C GLN A 112 -0.71 -20.42 -11.67
N ARG A 113 0.07 -19.99 -12.67
CA ARG A 113 1.37 -20.58 -13.01
C ARG A 113 2.37 -19.51 -13.39
N PHE A 114 3.63 -19.78 -13.10
CA PHE A 114 4.75 -18.92 -13.42
C PHE A 114 5.82 -19.72 -14.14
N LEU A 115 6.45 -19.11 -15.14
CA LEU A 115 7.68 -19.61 -15.73
C LEU A 115 8.71 -18.50 -15.61
N VAL A 116 9.77 -18.74 -14.86
CA VAL A 116 10.84 -17.78 -14.60
C VAL A 116 12.10 -18.28 -15.29
N ASN A 117 12.75 -17.42 -16.08
CA ASN A 117 14.00 -17.72 -16.74
C ASN A 117 15.09 -16.72 -16.32
N ARG A 118 16.27 -17.23 -15.98
CA ARG A 118 17.53 -16.49 -15.75
C ARG A 118 17.40 -15.19 -14.95
N VAL A 119 16.99 -15.28 -13.69
CA VAL A 119 17.05 -14.15 -12.74
C VAL A 119 18.51 -13.76 -12.52
N GLN A 120 18.87 -12.50 -12.80
CA GLN A 120 20.28 -12.06 -12.82
C GLN A 120 20.73 -11.43 -11.50
N ASP A 121 19.82 -10.83 -10.74
CA ASP A 121 20.17 -10.01 -9.60
C ASP A 121 19.08 -10.01 -8.50
N TYR A 122 19.37 -9.28 -7.43
CA TYR A 122 18.48 -9.12 -6.29
C TYR A 122 17.15 -8.44 -6.67
N ILE A 123 17.17 -7.39 -7.50
CA ILE A 123 15.96 -6.64 -7.83
C ILE A 123 15.01 -7.49 -8.68
N GLN A 124 15.52 -8.26 -9.63
CA GLN A 124 14.75 -9.22 -10.40
C GLN A 124 14.16 -10.32 -9.50
N SER A 125 14.93 -10.83 -8.53
CA SER A 125 14.43 -11.79 -7.54
C SER A 125 13.24 -11.24 -6.74
N LYS A 126 13.33 -9.97 -6.28
CA LYS A 126 12.25 -9.28 -5.58
C LYS A 126 11.03 -9.05 -6.45
N ILE A 127 11.21 -8.65 -7.71
CA ILE A 127 10.12 -8.49 -8.68
C ILE A 127 9.39 -9.82 -8.88
N VAL A 128 10.12 -10.92 -9.10
CA VAL A 128 9.53 -12.26 -9.24
C VAL A 128 8.72 -12.63 -7.99
N TYR A 129 9.31 -12.49 -6.81
CA TYR A 129 8.65 -12.78 -5.55
C TYR A 129 7.36 -11.96 -5.35
N TYR A 130 7.40 -10.66 -5.65
CA TYR A 130 6.21 -9.80 -5.60
C TYR A 130 5.11 -10.27 -6.55
N LEU A 131 5.46 -10.54 -7.82
CA LEU A 131 4.50 -10.98 -8.83
C LEU A 131 3.86 -12.33 -8.51
N MET A 132 4.56 -13.20 -7.77
CA MET A 132 4.04 -14.48 -7.31
C MET A 132 3.04 -14.37 -6.15
N ASN A 133 3.03 -13.26 -5.40
CA ASN A 133 2.17 -13.08 -4.23
C ASN A 133 0.95 -12.17 -4.49
N ILE A 134 0.90 -11.46 -5.62
CA ILE A 134 -0.26 -10.61 -5.94
C ILE A 134 -1.41 -11.39 -6.57
N HIS A 135 -2.64 -11.02 -6.23
CA HIS A 135 -3.84 -11.48 -6.95
C HIS A 135 -4.82 -10.32 -7.21
N VAL A 136 -5.76 -10.54 -8.14
CA VAL A 136 -6.75 -9.54 -8.61
C VAL A 136 -8.15 -9.75 -8.03
N GLN A 137 -8.33 -10.74 -7.16
CA GLN A 137 -9.65 -10.98 -6.57
C GLN A 137 -10.05 -9.78 -5.68
N PRO A 138 -11.30 -9.30 -5.78
CA PRO A 138 -11.81 -8.25 -4.91
C PRO A 138 -11.68 -8.65 -3.44
N ARG A 139 -11.25 -7.69 -2.61
CA ARG A 139 -11.07 -7.87 -1.16
C ARG A 139 -11.07 -6.54 -0.45
N THR A 140 -11.20 -6.58 0.87
CA THR A 140 -11.13 -5.39 1.72
C THR A 140 -10.06 -5.54 2.78
N ILE A 141 -9.23 -4.52 2.95
CA ILE A 141 -8.25 -4.44 4.02
C ILE A 141 -8.70 -3.36 5.00
N TYR A 142 -8.78 -3.68 6.27
CA TYR A 142 -9.12 -2.75 7.33
C TYR A 142 -7.86 -2.44 8.13
N LEU A 143 -7.51 -1.16 8.25
CA LEU A 143 -6.41 -0.72 9.09
C LEU A 143 -6.96 0.12 10.23
N CYS A 144 -6.59 -0.21 11.46
CA CYS A 144 -6.81 0.68 12.59
C CYS A 144 -5.63 0.59 13.56
N ARG A 145 -5.56 1.57 14.46
CA ARG A 145 -4.66 1.50 15.60
C ARG A 145 -5.30 0.67 16.71
N HIS A 146 -4.50 0.27 17.68
CA HIS A 146 -5.00 -0.10 18.99
C HIS A 146 -5.95 1.00 19.54
N GLY A 147 -6.86 0.61 20.45
CA GLY A 147 -7.59 1.59 21.26
C GLY A 147 -6.64 2.49 22.04
N GLU A 148 -7.09 3.68 22.43
CA GLU A 148 -6.30 4.62 23.22
C GLU A 148 -5.61 3.93 24.41
N SER A 149 -4.29 4.14 24.56
CA SER A 149 -3.50 3.57 25.65
C SER A 149 -3.23 4.59 26.77
N GLU A 150 -2.79 4.10 27.93
CA GLU A 150 -2.36 4.97 29.04
C GLU A 150 -1.24 5.92 28.61
N TYR A 151 -0.27 5.45 27.81
CA TYR A 151 0.80 6.33 27.29
C TYR A 151 0.28 7.36 26.28
N ASN A 152 -0.82 7.10 25.56
CA ASN A 152 -1.43 8.13 24.74
C ASN A 152 -1.98 9.27 25.61
N LEU A 153 -2.68 8.95 26.72
CA LEU A 153 -3.19 9.96 27.66
C LEU A 153 -2.07 10.81 28.27
N LEU A 154 -0.92 10.19 28.54
CA LEU A 154 0.26 10.87 29.09
C LEU A 154 1.12 11.57 28.02
N GLY A 155 0.80 11.43 26.72
CA GLY A 155 1.59 11.99 25.63
C GLY A 155 2.97 11.32 25.43
N LYS A 156 3.16 10.11 25.97
CA LYS A 156 4.40 9.33 25.87
C LYS A 156 4.44 8.50 24.59
N ILE A 157 5.63 8.37 24.01
CA ILE A 157 5.89 7.51 22.83
C ILE A 157 6.43 6.14 23.26
N GLY A 158 6.29 5.14 22.38
CA GLY A 158 6.84 3.80 22.63
C GLY A 158 6.13 3.02 23.75
N GLY A 159 6.91 2.21 24.47
CA GLY A 159 6.52 1.40 25.61
C GLY A 159 5.52 0.29 25.30
N ASP A 160 5.05 -0.38 26.36
CA ASP A 160 4.06 -1.45 26.30
C ASP A 160 2.86 -1.25 27.24
N SER A 161 2.42 0.01 27.37
CA SER A 161 1.24 0.36 28.18
C SER A 161 -0.02 -0.32 27.66
N GLY A 162 -0.95 -0.66 28.57
CA GLY A 162 -2.27 -1.20 28.22
C GLY A 162 -3.26 -0.13 27.75
N LEU A 163 -4.47 -0.58 27.39
CA LEU A 163 -5.59 0.27 27.00
C LEU A 163 -6.13 1.12 28.16
N SER A 164 -6.45 2.37 27.85
CA SER A 164 -7.25 3.25 28.71
C SER A 164 -8.70 2.77 28.79
N PRO A 165 -9.52 3.32 29.71
CA PRO A 165 -10.97 3.05 29.71
C PRO A 165 -11.64 3.35 28.36
N ARG A 166 -11.25 4.42 27.67
CA ARG A 166 -11.77 4.74 26.31
C ARG A 166 -11.23 3.79 25.25
N GLY A 167 -9.97 3.34 25.38
CA GLY A 167 -9.42 2.31 24.50
C GLY A 167 -10.18 0.99 24.57
N LYS A 168 -10.62 0.59 25.76
CA LYS A 168 -11.48 -0.58 25.95
C LYS A 168 -12.87 -0.39 25.33
N GLN A 169 -13.46 0.81 25.46
CA GLN A 169 -14.72 1.15 24.79
C GLN A 169 -14.59 1.07 23.26
N PHE A 170 -13.49 1.58 22.70
CA PHE A 170 -13.21 1.43 21.27
C PHE A 170 -13.11 -0.03 20.84
N ALA A 171 -12.44 -0.89 21.63
CA ALA A 171 -12.33 -2.31 21.31
C ALA A 171 -13.71 -3.00 21.25
N GLN A 172 -14.65 -2.63 22.13
CA GLN A 172 -16.03 -3.11 22.08
C GLN A 172 -16.81 -2.53 20.88
N ALA A 173 -16.62 -1.26 20.55
CA ALA A 173 -17.22 -0.65 19.37
C ALA A 173 -16.69 -1.30 18.07
N LEU A 174 -15.40 -1.65 18.03
CA LEU A 174 -14.78 -2.35 16.92
C LEU A 174 -15.36 -3.76 16.76
N LYS A 175 -15.58 -4.48 17.86
CA LYS A 175 -16.29 -5.77 17.83
C LYS A 175 -17.65 -5.64 17.14
N LYS A 176 -18.48 -4.71 17.62
CA LYS A 176 -19.81 -4.46 17.07
C LYS A 176 -19.75 -4.10 15.58
N PHE A 177 -18.81 -3.24 15.19
CA PHE A 177 -18.59 -2.88 13.79
C PHE A 177 -18.28 -4.12 12.94
N ILE A 178 -17.35 -4.97 13.38
CA ILE A 178 -16.95 -6.16 12.61
C ILE A 178 -18.12 -7.16 12.49
N GLU A 179 -18.90 -7.36 13.55
CA GLU A 179 -20.12 -8.19 13.54
C GLU A 179 -21.15 -7.64 12.53
N GLU A 180 -21.37 -6.32 12.50
CA GLU A 180 -22.30 -5.67 11.56
C GLU A 180 -21.86 -5.71 10.10
N GLN A 181 -20.55 -5.81 9.83
CA GLN A 181 -20.04 -5.89 8.46
C GLN A 181 -20.14 -7.30 7.85
N GLU A 182 -20.43 -8.34 8.65
CA GLU A 182 -20.58 -9.74 8.22
C GLU A 182 -19.45 -10.22 7.28
N ILE A 183 -18.20 -9.88 7.63
CA ILE A 183 -17.04 -10.08 6.74
C ILE A 183 -16.68 -11.57 6.70
N VAL A 184 -16.86 -12.19 5.53
CA VAL A 184 -16.47 -13.58 5.27
C VAL A 184 -14.96 -13.75 5.36
N GLU A 185 -14.52 -14.77 6.11
CA GLU A 185 -13.12 -15.19 6.28
C GLU A 185 -12.17 -14.05 6.71
N LEU A 186 -12.63 -13.16 7.59
CA LEU A 186 -11.81 -12.08 8.13
C LEU A 186 -10.64 -12.64 8.94
N LYS A 187 -9.41 -12.30 8.53
CA LYS A 187 -8.21 -12.50 9.33
C LYS A 187 -7.92 -11.27 10.17
N VAL A 188 -7.48 -11.47 11.42
CA VAL A 188 -7.11 -10.37 12.32
C VAL A 188 -5.64 -10.49 12.68
N TRP A 189 -4.88 -9.42 12.46
CA TRP A 189 -3.46 -9.34 12.79
C TRP A 189 -3.21 -8.24 13.80
N THR A 190 -2.31 -8.52 14.75
CA THR A 190 -1.87 -7.59 15.78
C THR A 190 -0.36 -7.52 15.83
N SER A 191 0.16 -6.48 16.48
CA SER A 191 1.53 -6.51 16.99
C SER A 191 1.64 -7.40 18.24
N GLN A 192 2.87 -7.59 18.75
CA GLN A 192 3.09 -8.26 20.04
C GLN A 192 2.93 -7.32 21.25
N LEU A 193 2.60 -6.05 21.05
CA LEU A 193 2.41 -5.09 22.14
C LEU A 193 0.99 -5.19 22.72
N LYS A 194 0.91 -5.11 24.06
CA LYS A 194 -0.28 -5.34 24.88
C LYS A 194 -1.51 -4.60 24.36
N ARG A 195 -1.37 -3.32 23.98
CA ARG A 195 -2.48 -2.48 23.49
C ARG A 195 -3.16 -3.01 22.22
N THR A 196 -2.41 -3.58 21.26
CA THR A 196 -3.04 -4.19 20.07
C THR A 196 -3.69 -5.51 20.40
N ILE A 197 -3.05 -6.31 21.28
CA ILE A 197 -3.55 -7.60 21.74
C ILE A 197 -4.88 -7.43 22.49
N GLN A 198 -4.95 -6.54 23.48
CA GLN A 198 -6.18 -6.25 24.24
C GLN A 198 -7.33 -5.75 23.35
N THR A 199 -7.00 -5.01 22.29
CA THR A 199 -7.99 -4.56 21.31
C THR A 199 -8.57 -5.76 20.55
N ALA A 200 -7.73 -6.69 20.10
CA ALA A 200 -8.15 -7.88 19.37
C ALA A 200 -8.87 -8.91 20.26
N GLU A 201 -8.44 -9.09 21.51
CA GLU A 201 -9.08 -9.98 22.49
C GLU A 201 -10.57 -9.65 22.67
N SER A 202 -10.91 -8.37 22.62
CA SER A 202 -12.30 -7.90 22.74
C SER A 202 -13.18 -8.36 21.58
N LEU A 203 -12.61 -8.68 20.41
CA LEU A 203 -13.37 -9.10 19.23
C LEU A 203 -13.95 -10.52 19.37
N GLY A 204 -13.37 -11.37 20.23
CA GLY A 204 -13.81 -12.76 20.39
C GLY A 204 -13.51 -13.66 19.18
N VAL A 205 -12.57 -13.27 18.32
CA VAL A 205 -12.13 -14.05 17.15
C VAL A 205 -10.66 -14.44 17.28
N THR A 206 -10.21 -15.42 16.49
CA THR A 206 -8.79 -15.76 16.42
C THR A 206 -8.00 -14.62 15.76
N TYR A 207 -6.81 -14.35 16.28
CA TYR A 207 -5.91 -13.35 15.73
C TYR A 207 -4.47 -13.85 15.76
N GLU A 208 -3.65 -13.33 14.85
CA GLU A 208 -2.23 -13.66 14.74
C GLU A 208 -1.37 -12.48 15.21
N GLN A 209 -0.36 -12.75 16.03
CA GLN A 209 0.56 -11.73 16.53
C GLN A 209 1.84 -11.69 15.70
N TRP A 210 2.20 -10.52 15.20
CA TRP A 210 3.35 -10.32 14.34
C TRP A 210 4.31 -9.35 15.01
N LYS A 211 5.51 -9.81 15.39
CA LYS A 211 6.54 -8.93 15.99
C LYS A 211 6.89 -7.77 15.06
N ILE A 212 6.90 -8.02 13.75
CA ILE A 212 7.18 -7.00 12.73
C ILE A 212 6.07 -5.95 12.59
N LEU A 213 4.92 -6.09 13.27
CA LEU A 213 3.89 -5.06 13.41
C LEU A 213 4.07 -4.20 14.68
N ASN A 214 5.08 -4.42 15.52
CA ASN A 214 5.37 -3.55 16.67
C ASN A 214 5.62 -2.11 16.21
N GLU A 215 5.29 -1.14 17.07
CA GLU A 215 5.51 0.28 16.79
C GLU A 215 6.99 0.56 16.48
N ILE A 216 7.27 1.69 15.83
CA ILE A 216 8.64 2.16 15.63
C ILE A 216 9.38 2.23 16.98
N ASP A 217 10.57 1.66 17.04
CA ASP A 217 11.43 1.69 18.22
C ASP A 217 12.05 3.09 18.37
N ALA A 218 11.72 3.80 19.44
CA ALA A 218 12.28 5.11 19.73
C ALA A 218 13.64 5.07 20.47
N GLY A 219 14.20 3.87 20.70
CA GLY A 219 15.51 3.67 21.32
C GLY A 219 15.60 4.36 22.68
N VAL A 220 16.61 5.23 22.85
CA VAL A 220 16.81 6.00 24.09
C VAL A 220 15.68 7.00 24.42
N CYS A 221 14.74 7.21 23.48
CA CYS A 221 13.58 8.09 23.64
C CYS A 221 12.27 7.33 23.96
N GLU A 222 12.33 6.01 24.14
CA GLU A 222 11.18 5.22 24.60
C GLU A 222 10.61 5.76 25.92
N GLU A 223 9.29 5.73 26.05
CA GLU A 223 8.51 6.15 27.24
C GLU A 223 8.61 7.63 27.63
N MET A 224 9.16 8.47 26.76
CA MET A 224 9.25 9.92 26.92
C MET A 224 8.10 10.63 26.18
N THR A 225 7.73 11.81 26.66
CA THR A 225 6.93 12.77 25.90
C THR A 225 7.80 13.52 24.90
N TYR A 226 7.19 14.12 23.86
CA TYR A 226 7.94 14.96 22.92
C TYR A 226 8.62 16.16 23.60
N ALA A 227 8.00 16.74 24.63
CA ALA A 227 8.58 17.86 25.39
C ALA A 227 9.82 17.42 26.20
N GLU A 228 9.79 16.22 26.79
CA GLU A 228 10.96 15.66 27.46
C GLU A 228 12.10 15.34 26.48
N ILE A 229 11.77 14.87 25.27
CA ILE A 229 12.77 14.63 24.21
C ILE A 229 13.39 15.95 23.77
N GLU A 230 12.59 16.98 23.52
CA GLU A 230 13.09 18.31 23.13
C GLU A 230 14.00 18.90 24.22
N ALA A 231 13.64 18.76 25.50
CA ALA A 231 14.45 19.25 26.60
C ALA A 231 15.75 18.46 26.82
N LYS A 232 15.72 17.13 26.63
CA LYS A 232 16.86 16.24 26.93
C LYS A 232 17.79 16.03 25.73
N TYR A 233 17.24 16.01 24.52
CA TYR A 233 17.92 15.75 23.25
C TYR A 233 17.48 16.78 22.18
N PRO A 234 17.76 18.09 22.37
CA PRO A 234 17.28 19.15 21.49
C PRO A 234 17.75 18.99 20.04
N ASP A 235 19.01 18.58 19.83
CA ASP A 235 19.57 18.37 18.50
C ASP A 235 18.88 17.21 17.76
N GLU A 236 18.64 16.10 18.46
CA GLU A 236 17.93 14.93 17.92
C GLU A 236 16.47 15.27 17.56
N PHE A 237 15.81 16.08 18.41
CA PHE A 237 14.45 16.55 18.15
C PHE A 237 14.38 17.40 16.87
N ALA A 238 15.34 18.33 16.70
CA ALA A 238 15.42 19.18 15.52
C ALA A 238 15.78 18.37 14.25
N LEU A 239 16.74 17.45 14.33
CA LEU A 239 17.13 16.57 13.21
C LEU A 239 15.94 15.72 12.73
N ARG A 240 15.16 15.18 13.67
CA ARG A 240 13.96 14.41 13.36
C ARG A 240 12.89 15.23 12.65
N ASP A 241 12.81 16.53 12.94
CA ASP A 241 11.84 17.42 12.29
C ASP A 241 12.25 17.81 10.87
N GLN A 242 13.55 17.94 10.63
CA GLN A 242 14.11 18.22 9.32
C GLN A 242 13.94 17.02 8.38
N GLU A 243 14.33 15.82 8.83
CA GLU A 243 14.45 14.62 7.99
C GLU A 243 13.72 13.40 8.57
N LYS A 244 12.43 13.58 8.93
CA LYS A 244 11.65 12.60 9.70
C LYS A 244 11.59 11.18 9.12
N TYR A 245 11.71 11.02 7.80
CA TYR A 245 11.70 9.70 7.16
C TYR A 245 13.02 8.94 7.39
N LEU A 246 14.14 9.63 7.22
CA LEU A 246 15.49 9.06 7.29
C LEU A 246 16.10 9.08 8.70
N TYR A 247 15.64 9.99 9.55
CA TYR A 247 16.08 10.09 10.93
C TYR A 247 15.85 8.75 11.66
N ARG A 248 16.91 8.21 12.24
CA ARG A 248 16.90 7.02 13.09
C ARG A 248 17.12 7.44 14.52
N TYR A 249 16.21 7.07 15.42
CA TYR A 249 16.43 7.30 16.85
C TYR A 249 17.73 6.62 17.33
N PRO A 250 18.51 7.24 18.24
CA PRO A 250 19.67 6.57 18.81
C PRO A 250 19.27 5.28 19.52
N GLY A 251 19.81 4.15 19.05
CA GLY A 251 19.45 2.81 19.53
C GLY A 251 18.07 2.30 19.09
N GLY A 252 17.40 2.98 18.15
CA GLY A 252 16.07 2.63 17.65
C GLY A 252 15.99 2.60 16.12
N GLU A 253 14.82 2.93 15.58
CA GLU A 253 14.46 2.81 14.16
C GLU A 253 14.18 4.18 13.50
N SER A 254 14.33 4.21 12.18
CA SER A 254 13.77 5.22 11.28
C SER A 254 12.49 4.71 10.61
N TYR A 255 11.75 5.59 9.91
CA TYR A 255 10.65 5.13 9.05
C TYR A 255 11.15 4.27 7.88
N GLN A 256 12.39 4.50 7.41
CA GLN A 256 13.01 3.65 6.39
C GLN A 256 13.24 2.21 6.91
N ASP A 257 13.74 2.06 8.13
CA ASP A 257 13.90 0.75 8.78
C ASP A 257 12.54 0.05 8.94
N LEU A 258 11.52 0.83 9.33
CA LEU A 258 10.16 0.32 9.49
C LEU A 258 9.56 -0.17 8.16
N VAL A 259 9.80 0.54 7.05
CA VAL A 259 9.39 0.10 5.70
C VAL A 259 10.03 -1.25 5.36
N GLN A 260 11.33 -1.41 5.59
CA GLN A 260 12.02 -2.68 5.34
C GLN A 260 11.47 -3.81 6.21
N ARG A 261 11.23 -3.54 7.50
CA ARG A 261 10.64 -4.50 8.45
C ARG A 261 9.22 -4.90 8.07
N LEU A 262 8.43 -4.00 7.47
CA LEU A 262 7.04 -4.24 7.09
C LEU A 262 6.88 -4.88 5.71
N GLU A 263 7.95 -5.05 4.95
CA GLU A 263 7.87 -5.67 3.61
C GLU A 263 7.17 -7.05 3.63
N PRO A 264 7.45 -7.98 4.57
CA PRO A 264 6.75 -9.25 4.63
C PRO A 264 5.25 -9.09 4.92
N VAL A 265 4.85 -8.09 5.71
CA VAL A 265 3.43 -7.78 5.97
C VAL A 265 2.74 -7.33 4.68
N ILE A 266 3.39 -6.49 3.87
CA ILE A 266 2.84 -6.06 2.58
C ILE A 266 2.66 -7.26 1.64
N MET A 267 3.64 -8.17 1.57
CA MET A 267 3.51 -9.38 0.73
C MET A 267 2.32 -10.24 1.14
N GLU A 268 2.10 -10.37 2.44
CA GLU A 268 0.98 -11.11 3.01
C GLU A 268 -0.35 -10.41 2.72
N LEU A 269 -0.46 -9.10 2.96
CA LEU A 269 -1.66 -8.33 2.57
C LEU A 269 -1.96 -8.40 1.07
N GLU A 270 -0.92 -8.57 0.24
CA GLU A 270 -1.09 -8.74 -1.19
C GLU A 270 -1.61 -10.11 -1.61
N ARG A 271 -1.36 -11.14 -0.80
CA ARG A 271 -1.76 -12.55 -1.00
C ARG A 271 -3.13 -12.88 -0.40
N GLN A 272 -3.48 -12.25 0.72
CA GLN A 272 -4.66 -12.58 1.51
C GLN A 272 -5.92 -11.91 0.96
N GLY A 273 -7.09 -12.42 1.37
CA GLY A 273 -8.40 -11.82 1.15
C GLY A 273 -8.70 -10.70 2.14
N ASN A 274 -9.75 -10.87 2.95
CA ASN A 274 -10.17 -9.86 3.92
C ASN A 274 -9.29 -9.90 5.17
N VAL A 275 -8.67 -8.77 5.51
CA VAL A 275 -7.75 -8.67 6.66
C VAL A 275 -8.02 -7.40 7.45
N LEU A 276 -8.08 -7.51 8.78
CA LEU A 276 -8.01 -6.41 9.74
C LEU A 276 -6.62 -6.39 10.38
N VAL A 277 -5.92 -5.26 10.28
CA VAL A 277 -4.63 -5.04 10.93
C VAL A 277 -4.80 -4.01 12.05
N ILE A 278 -4.63 -4.44 13.29
CA ILE A 278 -4.64 -3.59 14.49
C ILE A 278 -3.19 -3.31 14.87
N SER A 279 -2.73 -2.10 14.59
CA SER A 279 -1.31 -1.73 14.72
C SER A 279 -1.14 -0.39 15.46
N HIS A 280 -0.16 0.41 15.04
CA HIS A 280 0.29 1.62 15.72
C HIS A 280 0.42 2.78 14.72
N GLN A 281 0.76 3.97 15.21
CA GLN A 281 0.72 5.16 14.38
C GLN A 281 1.78 5.13 13.27
N ALA A 282 3.05 4.83 13.55
CA ALA A 282 4.09 4.82 12.51
C ALA A 282 3.92 3.62 11.57
N VAL A 283 3.58 2.44 12.11
CA VAL A 283 3.29 1.23 11.32
C VAL A 283 2.14 1.46 10.34
N MET A 284 1.01 1.98 10.82
CA MET A 284 -0.16 2.21 9.97
C MET A 284 0.10 3.26 8.88
N ARG A 285 0.93 4.27 9.16
CA ARG A 285 1.40 5.23 8.13
C ARG A 285 2.18 4.53 7.02
N CYS A 286 3.12 3.64 7.36
CA CYS A 286 3.88 2.89 6.35
C CYS A 286 2.98 2.02 5.47
N LEU A 287 2.04 1.29 6.09
CA LEU A 287 1.08 0.46 5.36
C LEU A 287 0.17 1.30 4.47
N LEU A 288 -0.34 2.42 4.99
CA LEU A 288 -1.20 3.33 4.23
C LEU A 288 -0.45 3.96 3.05
N ALA A 289 0.80 4.37 3.25
CA ALA A 289 1.63 4.92 2.19
C ALA A 289 1.82 3.93 1.03
N TYR A 290 2.00 2.64 1.32
CA TYR A 290 2.04 1.60 0.30
C TYR A 290 0.74 1.55 -0.53
N PHE A 291 -0.42 1.46 0.13
CA PHE A 291 -1.69 1.32 -0.60
C PHE A 291 -2.10 2.59 -1.36
N LEU A 292 -1.72 3.76 -0.86
CA LEU A 292 -2.08 5.06 -1.43
C LEU A 292 -1.00 5.69 -2.32
N ASP A 293 0.10 4.98 -2.55
CA ASP A 293 1.21 5.44 -3.41
C ASP A 293 1.75 6.80 -2.92
N LYS A 294 2.02 6.89 -1.61
CA LYS A 294 2.55 8.10 -0.96
C LYS A 294 4.06 8.09 -0.89
N SER A 295 4.63 9.27 -1.11
CA SER A 295 6.08 9.47 -1.09
C SER A 295 6.68 9.30 0.31
N ALA A 296 8.00 9.10 0.36
CA ALA A 296 8.77 9.06 1.61
C ALA A 296 8.59 10.35 2.44
N ASP A 297 8.42 11.50 1.77
CA ASP A 297 8.22 12.80 2.42
C ASP A 297 6.83 12.93 3.07
N GLU A 298 5.79 12.37 2.42
CA GLU A 298 4.41 12.39 2.95
C GLU A 298 4.18 11.35 4.05
N LEU A 299 4.83 10.18 3.93
CA LEU A 299 4.56 8.98 4.75
C LEU A 299 4.59 9.27 6.27
N PRO A 300 5.62 9.90 6.86
CA PRO A 300 5.68 10.18 8.31
C PRO A 300 4.61 11.14 8.84
N TYR A 301 3.84 11.77 7.94
CA TYR A 301 2.83 12.77 8.25
C TYR A 301 1.43 12.35 7.80
N LEU A 302 1.22 11.12 7.32
CA LEU A 302 -0.13 10.62 7.07
C LEU A 302 -0.95 10.61 8.37
N ARG A 303 -2.23 10.97 8.27
CA ARG A 303 -3.14 11.01 9.42
C ARG A 303 -3.76 9.64 9.64
N CYS A 304 -3.46 9.05 10.79
CA CYS A 304 -4.00 7.77 11.26
C CYS A 304 -4.54 7.98 12.69
N PRO A 305 -5.71 8.61 12.85
CA PRO A 305 -6.25 8.94 14.17
C PRO A 305 -6.58 7.67 14.97
N LEU A 306 -6.56 7.81 16.30
CA LEU A 306 -7.14 6.78 17.18
C LEU A 306 -8.63 6.65 16.90
N HIS A 307 -9.15 5.46 17.18
CA HIS A 307 -10.58 5.12 17.14
C HIS A 307 -11.27 5.28 15.78
N ALA A 308 -10.48 5.33 14.70
CA ALA A 308 -10.95 5.29 13.32
C ALA A 308 -10.44 4.04 12.61
N ILE A 309 -11.28 3.50 11.72
CA ILE A 309 -10.95 2.42 10.81
C ILE A 309 -10.75 3.03 9.42
N LEU A 310 -9.63 2.70 8.77
CA LEU A 310 -9.41 2.95 7.36
C LEU A 310 -9.75 1.68 6.58
N LYS A 311 -10.87 1.71 5.87
CA LYS A 311 -11.32 0.65 4.98
C LYS A 311 -10.72 0.88 3.60
N LEU A 312 -9.87 -0.04 3.18
CA LEU A 312 -9.15 -0.01 1.92
C LEU A 312 -9.77 -1.01 0.94
N THR A 313 -10.18 -0.52 -0.22
CA THR A 313 -10.66 -1.36 -1.33
C THR A 313 -9.72 -1.20 -2.53
N PRO A 314 -8.80 -2.14 -2.76
CA PRO A 314 -7.94 -2.14 -3.94
C PRO A 314 -8.78 -2.10 -5.24
N VAL A 315 -8.45 -1.17 -6.13
CA VAL A 315 -9.07 -1.03 -7.45
C VAL A 315 -8.01 -1.10 -8.54
N ALA A 316 -8.41 -1.22 -9.80
CA ALA A 316 -7.50 -1.47 -10.92
C ALA A 316 -6.30 -0.49 -11.03
N TYR A 317 -6.43 0.74 -10.52
CA TYR A 317 -5.40 1.77 -10.65
C TYR A 317 -5.05 2.47 -9.32
N GLY A 318 -5.39 1.88 -8.17
CA GLY A 318 -5.14 2.48 -6.87
C GLY A 318 -5.89 1.79 -5.75
N CYS A 319 -6.25 2.54 -4.72
CA CYS A 319 -7.01 2.04 -3.59
C CYS A 319 -8.03 3.09 -3.16
N LYS A 320 -9.29 2.69 -2.98
CA LYS A 320 -10.30 3.55 -2.35
C LYS A 320 -10.11 3.47 -0.84
N VAL A 321 -10.25 4.61 -0.17
CA VAL A 321 -10.17 4.72 1.29
C VAL A 321 -11.46 5.30 1.81
N GLU A 322 -12.04 4.64 2.78
CA GLU A 322 -13.15 5.14 3.59
C GLU A 322 -12.68 5.21 5.05
N THR A 323 -12.93 6.34 5.71
CA THR A 323 -12.59 6.53 7.13
C THR A 323 -13.88 6.40 7.94
N ILE A 324 -13.91 5.44 8.86
CA ILE A 324 -15.06 5.13 9.68
C ILE A 324 -14.67 5.42 11.14
N SER A 325 -15.29 6.43 11.75
CA SER A 325 -15.09 6.75 13.17
C SER A 325 -16.10 6.00 14.02
N LEU A 326 -15.64 5.32 15.08
CA LEU A 326 -16.50 4.49 15.94
C LEU A 326 -17.16 5.24 17.10
N ASN A 327 -17.17 6.58 17.05
CA ASN A 327 -17.81 7.45 18.05
C ASN A 327 -17.35 7.21 19.51
N VAL A 328 -16.06 6.90 19.69
CA VAL A 328 -15.40 6.87 21.00
C VAL A 328 -14.30 7.91 20.97
N GLU A 329 -14.34 8.88 21.88
CA GLU A 329 -13.32 9.93 21.95
C GLU A 329 -11.92 9.38 22.20
N ALA A 330 -10.90 10.08 21.69
CA ALA A 330 -9.51 9.80 21.95
C ALA A 330 -8.68 11.09 21.92
N VAL A 331 -7.53 11.08 22.59
CA VAL A 331 -6.52 12.13 22.43
C VAL A 331 -5.98 12.18 21.01
N ASN A 332 -5.58 13.37 20.57
CA ASN A 332 -4.84 13.52 19.32
C ASN A 332 -3.35 13.25 19.55
N THR A 333 -2.78 12.32 18.77
CA THR A 333 -1.35 11.97 18.81
C THR A 333 -0.61 12.37 17.52
N HIS A 334 -1.30 13.11 16.64
CA HIS A 334 -0.73 13.64 15.42
C HIS A 334 0.03 14.94 15.71
N ARG A 335 1.30 14.97 15.32
CA ARG A 335 2.12 16.18 15.27
C ARG A 335 2.38 16.52 13.80
N ASP A 336 1.87 17.68 13.37
CA ASP A 336 2.03 18.18 12.01
C ASP A 336 3.51 18.44 11.69
N LYS A 337 3.83 18.58 10.39
CA LYS A 337 5.17 18.99 9.96
C LYS A 337 5.41 20.43 10.43
N PRO A 338 6.52 20.73 11.13
CA PRO A 338 6.85 22.11 11.50
C PRO A 338 6.90 22.99 10.24
N SER A 339 6.36 24.21 10.34
CA SER A 339 6.48 25.18 9.26
C SER A 339 7.91 25.72 9.24
N LEU A 340 8.47 25.95 8.04
CA LEU A 340 9.83 26.50 7.86
C LEU A 340 10.04 27.87 8.55
N ASN A 341 8.96 28.52 8.99
CA ASN A 341 8.99 29.84 9.65
C ASN A 341 9.12 29.76 11.18
N SER A 342 9.19 28.57 11.80
CA SER A 342 9.33 28.42 13.26
C SER A 342 10.78 28.25 13.73
N VAL A 343 11.75 28.35 12.82
CA VAL A 343 13.19 28.32 13.12
C VAL A 343 13.76 29.70 12.86
N SER A 344 13.52 30.63 13.78
CA SER A 344 14.12 31.97 13.80
C SER A 344 14.52 32.35 15.20
#